data_AF-A0A239DNX0-F1
#
_entry.id   AF-A0A239DNX0-F1
#
_cell.length_a   1.000
_cell.length_b   1.000
_cell.length_c   1.000
_cell.angle_alpha   90.00
_cell.angle_beta   90.00
_cell.angle_gamma   90.00
#
_symmetry.space_group_name_H-M   'P 1'
#
loop_
_entity.id
_entity.type
_entity.pdbx_description
1 polymer ?
#
loop_
_entity_poly.entity_id
_entity_poly.type
_entity_poly.pdbx_seq_one_letter_code
_entity_poly.pdbx_strand_id
1 'polypeptide(L)'
;MVVAAGAAAVVVVVGAVAAVALSGGEESPKKKPKATVSAPPPAWTVAAGQALTAGTGLRYDGTLTISGRPVQARLRVTPAGAASGTLTAGVLTAEVVAISGDTYIRAGTAFWQTYASGVGHPEYYAGRWSKAPASVPGFDVPDVLGPKAIARSLKKAPAEPPTENVNGVRAFRVKASGAEYVLTAQAPYRLLAVRPDGQAAPRFTVAPVAAPATLFAELRPRVARLGGAADPGLRFTPGTLAFSNCDQNTSGCTVSMPATLTEPASAPEGARAALRAAISSKGEPLGTCTGSGPVPANRSLVLRCTVTSKLWRHWMRAALDKPGSYPYEAKARVIGEAVDVADVPKLLARVDRERKAVMKAAPGPTVSGEPSVKRSERPEIATSQTPGAP
;
A
#
# COMPACT_ATOMS: atom_id res chain seq x y z
N MET A 1 51.84 -22.64 -4.38
CA MET A 1 52.36 -24.02 -4.53
C MET A 1 51.26 -24.96 -4.03
N VAL A 2 51.14 -26.12 -4.66
CA VAL A 2 50.02 -27.08 -4.67
C VAL A 2 48.92 -26.72 -5.70
N VAL A 3 48.83 -27.60 -6.70
CA VAL A 3 48.04 -27.59 -7.93
C VAL A 3 46.98 -28.69 -7.80
N ALA A 4 45.76 -28.47 -8.29
CA ALA A 4 44.90 -29.57 -8.78
C ALA A 4 43.77 -29.04 -9.68
N ALA A 5 43.86 -29.34 -10.96
CA ALA A 5 42.80 -29.19 -11.96
C ALA A 5 41.90 -30.44 -11.95
N GLY A 6 40.58 -30.27 -12.06
CA GLY A 6 39.63 -31.38 -12.15
C GLY A 6 38.59 -31.10 -13.24
N ALA A 7 38.72 -31.81 -14.36
CA ALA A 7 37.72 -31.88 -15.43
C ALA A 7 36.65 -32.93 -15.08
N ALA A 8 35.38 -32.65 -15.35
CA ALA A 8 34.29 -33.62 -15.24
C ALA A 8 33.61 -33.79 -16.60
N ALA A 9 33.62 -35.04 -17.07
CA ALA A 9 33.12 -35.50 -18.36
C ALA A 9 31.59 -35.68 -18.36
N VAL A 10 30.97 -35.40 -19.50
CA VAL A 10 29.56 -35.63 -19.81
C VAL A 10 29.39 -37.06 -20.33
N VAL A 11 28.56 -37.87 -19.66
CA VAL A 11 28.18 -39.21 -20.13
C VAL A 11 26.80 -39.11 -20.79
N VAL A 12 26.78 -39.35 -22.11
CA VAL A 12 25.56 -39.54 -22.90
C VAL A 12 25.23 -41.04 -22.90
N VAL A 13 24.09 -41.43 -22.31
CA VAL A 13 23.58 -42.80 -22.38
C VAL A 13 22.51 -42.86 -23.46
N VAL A 14 22.86 -43.48 -24.59
CA VAL A 14 21.92 -43.95 -25.62
C VAL A 14 21.54 -45.38 -25.28
N GLY A 15 20.28 -45.61 -24.88
CA GLY A 15 19.74 -46.94 -24.59
C GLY A 15 18.67 -47.31 -25.61
N ALA A 16 19.04 -48.12 -26.58
CA ALA A 16 18.10 -48.88 -27.41
C ALA A 16 17.60 -50.10 -26.63
N VAL A 17 16.29 -50.33 -26.60
CA VAL A 17 15.72 -51.58 -26.08
C VAL A 17 14.77 -52.16 -27.11
N ALA A 18 15.07 -53.41 -27.44
CA ALA A 18 14.47 -54.26 -28.45
C ALA A 18 13.01 -54.66 -28.13
N ALA A 19 12.27 -54.93 -29.20
CA ALA A 19 10.96 -55.52 -29.18
C ALA A 19 11.02 -56.99 -28.70
N VAL A 20 10.19 -57.33 -27.72
CA VAL A 20 9.77 -58.71 -27.44
C VAL A 20 8.24 -58.70 -27.37
N ALA A 21 7.61 -59.40 -28.31
CA ALA A 21 6.20 -59.70 -28.30
C ALA A 21 5.96 -60.98 -27.48
N LEU A 22 4.97 -60.96 -26.58
CA LEU A 22 3.83 -61.90 -26.49
C LEU A 22 3.19 -61.89 -25.09
N SER A 23 1.87 -62.04 -25.10
CA SER A 23 0.92 -62.36 -24.01
C SER A 23 0.24 -61.20 -23.25
N GLY A 24 -1.08 -61.09 -23.48
CA GLY A 24 -2.09 -61.11 -22.41
C GLY A 24 -2.43 -59.79 -21.70
N GLY A 25 -3.61 -59.25 -21.99
CA GLY A 25 -4.34 -58.34 -21.09
C GLY A 25 -4.68 -56.99 -21.73
N GLU A 26 -5.89 -56.85 -22.26
CA GLU A 26 -6.48 -55.56 -22.61
C GLU A 26 -6.70 -54.70 -21.35
N GLU A 27 -5.68 -53.93 -20.95
CA GLU A 27 -5.87 -52.82 -20.02
C GLU A 27 -6.36 -51.60 -20.82
N SER A 28 -7.64 -51.30 -20.66
CA SER A 28 -8.30 -50.13 -21.24
C SER A 28 -7.51 -48.83 -20.93
N PRO A 29 -7.29 -47.94 -21.91
CA PRO A 29 -6.59 -46.68 -21.68
C PRO A 29 -7.39 -45.83 -20.68
N LYS A 30 -6.77 -45.52 -19.53
CA LYS A 30 -7.33 -44.62 -18.50
C LYS A 30 -7.79 -43.32 -19.16
N LYS A 31 -9.11 -43.15 -19.26
CA LYS A 31 -9.76 -41.90 -19.68
C LYS A 31 -9.20 -40.75 -18.84
N LYS A 32 -8.56 -39.78 -19.51
CA LYS A 32 -8.20 -38.49 -18.90
C LYS A 32 -9.45 -37.91 -18.22
N PRO A 33 -9.35 -37.42 -16.96
CA PRO A 33 -10.49 -36.84 -16.27
C PRO A 33 -11.12 -35.75 -17.13
N LYS A 34 -12.39 -35.94 -17.49
CA LYS A 34 -13.19 -34.94 -18.21
C LYS A 34 -13.24 -33.71 -17.32
N ALA A 35 -12.77 -32.56 -17.80
CA ALA A 35 -12.81 -31.30 -17.07
C ALA A 35 -14.22 -31.07 -16.53
N THR A 36 -14.38 -31.17 -15.22
CA THR A 36 -15.67 -31.00 -14.57
C THR A 36 -16.05 -29.54 -14.72
N VAL A 37 -17.13 -29.26 -15.44
CA VAL A 37 -17.66 -27.91 -15.59
C VAL A 37 -17.97 -27.41 -14.17
N SER A 38 -17.27 -26.36 -13.73
CA SER A 38 -17.50 -25.77 -12.42
C SER A 38 -18.97 -25.35 -12.33
N ALA A 39 -19.67 -25.80 -11.28
CA ALA A 39 -21.03 -25.37 -11.01
C ALA A 39 -21.10 -23.83 -10.96
N PRO A 40 -22.22 -23.23 -11.40
CA PRO A 40 -22.41 -21.77 -11.32
C PRO A 40 -22.38 -21.31 -9.85
N PRO A 41 -21.92 -20.08 -9.58
CA PRO A 41 -21.87 -19.56 -8.21
C PRO A 41 -23.30 -19.42 -7.64
N PRO A 42 -23.50 -19.65 -6.33
CA PRO A 42 -24.81 -19.50 -5.69
C PRO A 42 -25.36 -18.08 -5.86
N ALA A 43 -26.68 -17.95 -6.11
CA ALA A 43 -27.30 -16.65 -6.42
C ALA A 43 -27.07 -15.57 -5.35
N TRP A 44 -27.06 -15.95 -4.07
CA TRP A 44 -26.79 -15.03 -2.96
C TRP A 44 -25.38 -14.43 -3.03
N THR A 45 -24.38 -15.19 -3.50
CA THR A 45 -22.99 -14.70 -3.63
C THR A 45 -22.86 -13.63 -4.70
N VAL A 46 -23.62 -13.80 -5.79
CA VAL A 46 -23.67 -12.83 -6.90
C VAL A 46 -24.34 -11.54 -6.41
N ALA A 47 -25.49 -11.65 -5.75
CA ALA A 47 -26.20 -10.50 -5.18
C ALA A 47 -25.35 -9.75 -4.13
N ALA A 48 -24.70 -10.48 -3.21
CA ALA A 48 -23.80 -9.91 -2.22
C ALA A 48 -22.61 -9.17 -2.88
N GLY A 49 -21.98 -9.78 -3.89
CA GLY A 49 -20.87 -9.17 -4.63
C GLY A 49 -21.27 -7.90 -5.39
N GLN A 50 -22.47 -7.88 -5.97
CA GLN A 50 -23.03 -6.69 -6.61
C GLN A 50 -23.30 -5.58 -5.58
N ALA A 51 -23.93 -5.91 -4.46
CA ALA A 51 -24.20 -4.94 -3.38
C ALA A 51 -22.91 -4.32 -2.82
N LEU A 52 -21.85 -5.12 -2.63
CA LEU A 52 -20.55 -4.64 -2.16
C LEU A 52 -19.89 -3.66 -3.14
N THR A 53 -19.99 -3.93 -4.44
CA THR A 53 -19.28 -3.16 -5.48
C THR A 53 -20.06 -1.95 -6.00
N ALA A 54 -21.37 -1.89 -5.78
CA ALA A 54 -22.23 -0.78 -6.15
C ALA A 54 -22.38 0.30 -5.05
N GLY A 55 -21.95 0.01 -3.82
CA GLY A 55 -22.15 0.88 -2.66
C GLY A 55 -21.25 2.14 -2.61
N THR A 56 -21.28 2.82 -1.47
CA THR A 56 -20.46 4.04 -1.20
C THR A 56 -19.04 3.73 -0.72
N GLY A 57 -18.69 2.46 -0.61
CA GLY A 57 -17.48 1.98 0.06
C GLY A 57 -17.78 1.44 1.46
N LEU A 58 -16.75 0.91 2.11
CA LEU A 58 -16.84 0.24 3.42
C LEU A 58 -15.89 0.88 4.42
N ARG A 59 -16.38 1.07 5.64
CA ARG A 59 -15.60 1.42 6.82
C ARG A 59 -15.33 0.15 7.61
N TYR A 60 -14.09 0.01 8.04
CA TYR A 60 -13.59 -1.08 8.86
C TYR A 60 -13.04 -0.52 10.16
N ASP A 61 -13.61 -0.98 11.27
CA ASP A 61 -13.12 -0.65 12.62
C ASP A 61 -12.87 -1.94 13.38
N GLY A 62 -11.66 -2.13 13.88
CA GLY A 62 -11.29 -3.33 14.60
C GLY A 62 -9.90 -3.27 15.17
N THR A 63 -9.53 -4.31 15.90
CA THR A 63 -8.17 -4.50 16.40
C THR A 63 -7.52 -5.62 15.60
N LEU A 64 -6.25 -5.45 15.25
CA LEU A 64 -5.39 -6.45 14.62
C LEU A 64 -4.14 -6.69 15.45
N THR A 65 -3.41 -7.79 15.21
CA THR A 65 -2.28 -8.18 16.06
C THR A 65 -0.98 -8.19 15.26
N ILE A 66 -0.28 -7.06 15.20
CA ILE A 66 1.02 -6.97 14.52
C ILE A 66 2.12 -7.33 15.50
N SER A 67 2.97 -8.29 15.14
CA SER A 67 4.11 -8.73 15.97
C SER A 67 3.70 -9.07 17.42
N GLY A 68 2.55 -9.75 17.56
CA GLY A 68 2.01 -10.16 18.87
C GLY A 68 1.36 -9.04 19.69
N ARG A 69 1.22 -7.83 19.15
CA ARG A 69 0.68 -6.66 19.87
C ARG A 69 -0.61 -6.14 19.23
N PRO A 70 -1.60 -5.73 20.04
CA PRO A 70 -2.84 -5.18 19.52
C PRO A 70 -2.59 -3.80 18.89
N VAL A 71 -3.19 -3.59 17.72
CA VAL A 71 -3.18 -2.35 16.97
C VAL A 71 -4.61 -2.07 16.52
N GLN A 72 -5.16 -0.93 16.92
CA GLN A 72 -6.45 -0.48 16.44
C GLN A 72 -6.32 -0.03 14.99
N ALA A 73 -7.19 -0.52 14.13
CA ALA A 73 -7.27 -0.13 12.74
C ALA A 73 -8.62 0.53 12.46
N ARG A 74 -8.57 1.68 11.80
CA ARG A 74 -9.73 2.42 11.30
C ARG A 74 -9.48 2.74 9.84
N LEU A 75 -10.08 1.96 8.95
CA LEU A 75 -9.85 2.04 7.51
C LEU A 75 -11.16 2.34 6.79
N ARG A 76 -11.08 3.10 5.71
CA ARG A 76 -12.18 3.36 4.79
C ARG A 76 -11.72 2.95 3.40
N VAL A 77 -12.51 2.11 2.75
CA VAL A 77 -12.19 1.50 1.45
C VAL A 77 -13.26 1.88 0.45
N THR A 78 -12.84 2.38 -0.70
CA THR A 78 -13.71 2.74 -1.82
C THR A 78 -14.26 1.49 -2.52
N PRO A 79 -15.33 1.59 -3.32
CA PRO A 79 -15.85 0.44 -4.09
C PRO A 79 -14.83 -0.23 -5.01
N ALA A 80 -13.86 0.52 -5.55
CA ALA A 80 -12.78 -0.01 -6.37
C ALA A 80 -11.61 -0.60 -5.57
N GLY A 81 -11.62 -0.46 -4.23
CA GLY A 81 -10.62 -1.04 -3.34
C GLY A 81 -9.48 -0.11 -2.93
N ALA A 82 -9.52 1.19 -3.28
CA ALA A 82 -8.57 2.15 -2.72
C ALA A 82 -8.92 2.42 -1.25
N ALA A 83 -7.93 2.59 -0.38
CA ALA A 83 -8.16 2.73 1.05
C ALA A 83 -7.44 3.94 1.63
N SER A 84 -8.02 4.53 2.67
CA SER A 84 -7.35 5.50 3.55
C SER A 84 -7.75 5.25 5.00
N GLY A 85 -6.84 5.47 5.93
CA GLY A 85 -7.14 5.36 7.34
C GLY A 85 -5.94 5.47 8.26
N THR A 86 -6.05 4.84 9.42
CA THR A 86 -5.02 4.86 10.46
C THR A 86 -4.86 3.51 11.16
N LEU A 87 -3.65 3.25 11.60
CA LEU A 87 -3.30 2.22 12.58
C LEU A 87 -2.83 2.92 13.86
N THR A 88 -3.31 2.50 15.03
CA THR A 88 -3.00 3.11 16.32
C THR A 88 -2.65 2.03 17.33
N ALA A 89 -1.49 2.17 17.97
CA ALA A 89 -1.03 1.25 19.00
C ALA A 89 -0.51 2.05 20.20
N GLY A 90 -1.38 2.21 21.21
CA GLY A 90 -1.14 3.16 22.30
C GLY A 90 -1.01 4.59 21.75
N VAL A 91 0.15 5.22 21.99
CA VAL A 91 0.48 6.57 21.49
C VAL A 91 1.06 6.58 20.07
N LEU A 92 1.37 5.41 19.51
CA LEU A 92 1.98 5.30 18.19
C LEU A 92 0.92 5.24 17.11
N THR A 93 1.05 6.10 16.09
CA THR A 93 0.09 6.19 14.99
C THR A 93 0.80 6.06 13.64
N ALA A 94 0.16 5.35 12.72
CA ALA A 94 0.51 5.32 11.31
C ALA A 94 -0.69 5.74 10.45
N GLU A 95 -0.46 6.60 9.47
CA GLU A 95 -1.41 6.83 8.37
C GLU A 95 -1.29 5.70 7.35
N VAL A 96 -2.42 5.28 6.76
CA VAL A 96 -2.48 4.24 5.74
C VAL A 96 -3.11 4.79 4.47
N VAL A 97 -2.55 4.42 3.32
CA VAL A 97 -3.19 4.51 2.00
C VAL A 97 -2.98 3.20 1.27
N ALA A 98 -4.02 2.66 0.65
CA ALA A 98 -3.84 1.58 -0.32
C ALA A 98 -4.38 2.01 -1.68
N ILE A 99 -3.59 1.81 -2.73
CA ILE A 99 -3.96 2.18 -4.10
C ILE A 99 -3.21 1.31 -5.10
N SER A 100 -3.89 0.92 -6.17
CA SER A 100 -3.32 0.10 -7.26
C SER A 100 -2.71 -1.23 -6.81
N GLY A 101 -3.21 -1.82 -5.72
CA GLY A 101 -2.76 -3.12 -5.22
C GLY A 101 -1.60 -3.05 -4.22
N ASP A 102 -1.09 -1.85 -3.90
CA ASP A 102 -0.08 -1.67 -2.86
C ASP A 102 -0.66 -0.92 -1.67
N THR A 103 -0.16 -1.26 -0.48
CA THR A 103 -0.42 -0.53 0.76
C THR A 103 0.80 0.31 1.12
N TYR A 104 0.58 1.56 1.52
CA TYR A 104 1.57 2.54 1.93
C TYR A 104 1.25 3.01 3.33
N ILE A 105 2.29 3.19 4.15
CA ILE A 105 2.16 3.72 5.50
C ILE A 105 3.09 4.90 5.72
N ARG A 106 2.67 5.81 6.59
CA ARG A 106 3.48 6.92 7.10
C ARG A 106 3.39 6.94 8.63
N ALA A 107 4.51 6.70 9.28
CA ALA A 107 4.58 6.58 10.73
C ALA A 107 5.90 7.13 11.27
N GLY A 108 5.95 7.42 12.58
CA GLY A 108 7.20 7.81 13.25
C GLY A 108 8.17 6.64 13.42
N THR A 109 9.42 6.93 13.77
CA THR A 109 10.50 5.92 13.91
C THR A 109 10.13 4.80 14.89
N ALA A 110 9.53 5.15 16.05
CA ALA A 110 9.14 4.17 17.07
C ALA A 110 8.10 3.16 16.55
N PHE A 111 7.19 3.58 15.66
CA PHE A 111 6.23 2.66 15.04
C PHE A 111 6.95 1.66 14.12
N TRP A 112 7.85 2.15 13.26
CA TRP A 112 8.63 1.29 12.37
C TRP A 112 9.48 0.28 13.14
N GLN A 113 10.18 0.72 14.19
CA GLN A 113 10.99 -0.17 15.04
C GLN A 113 10.16 -1.26 15.72
N THR A 114 8.95 -0.92 16.16
CA THR A 114 8.11 -1.84 16.95
C THR A 114 7.33 -2.82 16.07
N TYR A 115 6.79 -2.36 14.95
CA TYR A 115 5.77 -3.09 14.18
C TYR A 115 6.24 -3.55 12.80
N ALA A 116 7.24 -2.90 12.21
CA ALA A 116 7.75 -3.25 10.89
C ALA A 116 8.97 -4.17 10.99
N SER A 117 8.76 -5.38 11.55
CA SER A 117 9.82 -6.37 11.69
C SER A 117 10.50 -6.67 10.35
N GLY A 118 11.83 -6.74 10.37
CA GLY A 118 12.62 -7.00 9.16
C GLY A 118 12.93 -5.74 8.33
N VAL A 119 12.47 -4.55 8.73
CA VAL A 119 12.92 -3.29 8.11
C VAL A 119 14.22 -2.84 8.78
N GLY A 120 15.34 -2.87 8.05
CA GLY A 120 16.58 -2.24 8.49
C GLY A 120 16.50 -0.72 8.40
N HIS A 121 17.22 0.00 9.25
CA HIS A 121 17.25 1.48 9.27
C HIS A 121 15.85 2.15 9.27
N PRO A 122 14.99 1.89 10.26
CA PRO A 122 13.65 2.48 10.36
C PRO A 122 13.63 4.03 10.29
N GLU A 123 14.72 4.69 10.68
CA GLU A 123 14.95 6.13 10.53
C GLU A 123 15.01 6.62 9.06
N TYR A 124 15.08 5.71 8.08
CA TYR A 124 15.05 6.05 6.66
C TYR A 124 13.62 6.26 6.14
N TYR A 125 12.64 5.66 6.82
CA TYR A 125 11.23 5.62 6.43
C TYR A 125 10.34 6.48 7.34
N ALA A 126 10.83 6.79 8.55
CA ALA A 126 10.12 7.60 9.53
C ALA A 126 9.63 8.94 8.96
N GLY A 127 8.37 9.27 9.25
CA GLY A 127 7.70 10.51 8.84
C GLY A 127 7.39 10.61 7.34
N ARG A 128 7.64 9.56 6.56
CA ARG A 128 7.49 9.54 5.10
C ARG A 128 6.55 8.42 4.67
N TRP A 129 5.92 8.59 3.51
CA TRP A 129 5.20 7.49 2.87
C TRP A 129 6.20 6.44 2.42
N SER A 130 5.93 5.20 2.81
CA SER A 130 6.70 4.03 2.39
C SER A 130 5.76 2.88 2.10
N LYS A 131 6.10 2.04 1.13
CA LYS A 131 5.40 0.78 0.88
C LYS A 131 5.41 -0.03 2.17
N ALA A 132 4.26 -0.53 2.55
CA ALA A 132 4.10 -1.29 3.77
C ALA A 132 4.76 -2.67 3.58
N PRO A 133 5.63 -3.11 4.51
CA PRO A 133 6.15 -4.47 4.47
C PRO A 133 5.01 -5.45 4.73
N ALA A 134 5.17 -6.71 4.32
CA ALA A 134 4.14 -7.74 4.52
C ALA A 134 3.70 -7.90 5.99
N SER A 135 4.58 -7.59 6.95
CA SER A 135 4.30 -7.60 8.39
C SER A 135 3.31 -6.51 8.85
N VAL A 136 3.10 -5.44 8.08
CA VAL A 136 2.23 -4.31 8.43
C VAL A 136 1.26 -4.01 7.29
N PRO A 137 -0.06 -4.25 7.44
CA PRO A 137 -0.75 -4.70 8.65
C PRO A 137 -0.71 -6.22 8.91
N GLY A 138 0.02 -7.00 8.09
CA GLY A 138 0.00 -8.47 8.14
C GLY A 138 -0.84 -9.12 7.04
N PHE A 139 -1.45 -8.31 6.18
CA PHE A 139 -2.20 -8.73 5.01
C PHE A 139 -2.25 -7.59 3.97
N ASP A 140 -2.54 -7.92 2.72
CA ASP A 140 -2.76 -6.90 1.69
C ASP A 140 -4.17 -6.29 1.81
N VAL A 141 -4.24 -4.99 2.05
CA VAL A 141 -5.52 -4.29 2.27
C VAL A 141 -6.45 -4.37 1.05
N PRO A 142 -6.00 -4.07 -0.18
CA PRO A 142 -6.83 -4.25 -1.38
C PRO A 142 -7.36 -5.66 -1.58
N ASP A 143 -6.55 -6.69 -1.35
CA ASP A 143 -6.93 -8.08 -1.62
C ASP A 143 -7.80 -8.71 -0.52
N VAL A 144 -7.71 -8.23 0.72
CA VAL A 144 -8.51 -8.75 1.84
C VAL A 144 -9.74 -7.88 2.13
N LEU A 145 -9.61 -6.55 2.08
CA LEU A 145 -10.68 -5.61 2.45
C LEU A 145 -11.34 -4.92 1.25
N GLY A 146 -10.82 -5.13 0.04
CA GLY A 146 -11.40 -4.54 -1.17
C GLY A 146 -12.74 -5.18 -1.56
N PRO A 147 -13.81 -4.40 -1.79
CA PRO A 147 -15.13 -4.93 -2.18
C PRO A 147 -15.10 -5.89 -3.38
N LYS A 148 -14.28 -5.59 -4.40
CA LYS A 148 -14.09 -6.47 -5.57
C LYS A 148 -13.38 -7.78 -5.21
N ALA A 149 -12.39 -7.75 -4.31
CA ALA A 149 -11.68 -8.94 -3.88
C ALA A 149 -12.59 -9.85 -3.06
N ILE A 150 -13.38 -9.27 -2.15
CA ILE A 150 -14.41 -9.98 -1.39
C ILE A 150 -15.43 -10.61 -2.34
N ALA A 151 -15.99 -9.84 -3.29
CA ALA A 151 -16.93 -10.36 -4.28
C ALA A 151 -16.37 -11.52 -5.12
N ARG A 152 -15.08 -11.48 -5.49
CA ARG A 152 -14.40 -12.61 -6.16
C ARG A 152 -14.31 -13.84 -5.26
N SER A 153 -14.01 -13.65 -3.98
CA SER A 153 -13.94 -14.73 -2.99
C SER A 153 -15.31 -15.39 -2.75
N LEU A 154 -16.38 -14.59 -2.68
CA LEU A 154 -17.74 -15.11 -2.48
C LEU A 154 -18.20 -16.04 -3.60
N LYS A 155 -17.73 -15.87 -4.84
CA LYS A 155 -18.08 -16.77 -5.96
C LYS A 155 -17.65 -18.23 -5.73
N LYS A 156 -16.70 -18.46 -4.82
CA LYS A 156 -16.21 -19.78 -4.45
C LYS A 156 -16.90 -20.35 -3.21
N ALA A 157 -17.82 -19.59 -2.60
CA ALA A 157 -18.53 -20.04 -1.42
C ALA A 157 -19.50 -21.20 -1.76
N PRO A 158 -19.70 -22.14 -0.84
CA PRO A 158 -20.74 -23.16 -1.01
C PRO A 158 -22.13 -22.51 -1.06
N ALA A 159 -23.11 -23.22 -1.64
CA ALA A 159 -24.49 -22.76 -1.68
C ALA A 159 -25.06 -22.51 -0.27
N GLU A 160 -24.69 -23.37 0.68
CA GLU A 160 -25.09 -23.33 2.08
C GLU A 160 -23.86 -23.21 2.97
N PRO A 161 -23.30 -22.00 3.15
CA PRO A 161 -22.18 -21.80 4.05
C PRO A 161 -22.62 -21.96 5.52
N PRO A 162 -21.69 -22.34 6.42
CA PRO A 162 -21.97 -22.34 7.86
C PRO A 162 -22.54 -20.99 8.34
N THR A 163 -23.42 -21.03 9.33
CA THR A 163 -24.01 -19.81 9.91
C THR A 163 -23.51 -19.54 11.32
N GLU A 164 -23.48 -18.26 11.70
CA GLU A 164 -23.26 -17.79 13.08
C GLU A 164 -24.22 -16.64 13.41
N ASN A 165 -24.35 -16.31 14.70
CA ASN A 165 -25.08 -15.12 15.13
C ASN A 165 -24.09 -13.99 15.46
N VAL A 166 -24.27 -12.83 14.82
CA VAL A 166 -23.53 -11.61 15.11
C VAL A 166 -24.50 -10.57 15.64
N ASN A 167 -24.41 -10.26 16.93
CA ASN A 167 -25.28 -9.29 17.61
C ASN A 167 -26.78 -9.56 17.35
N GLY A 168 -27.19 -10.83 17.45
CA GLY A 168 -28.57 -11.28 17.20
C GLY A 168 -28.96 -11.42 15.72
N VAL A 169 -28.06 -11.11 14.78
CA VAL A 169 -28.30 -11.26 13.33
C VAL A 169 -27.68 -12.57 12.84
N ARG A 170 -28.51 -13.44 12.25
CA ARG A 170 -28.04 -14.66 11.59
C ARG A 170 -27.20 -14.30 10.36
N ALA A 171 -25.99 -14.85 10.28
CA ALA A 171 -24.99 -14.51 9.29
C ALA A 171 -24.33 -15.75 8.67
N PHE A 172 -24.02 -15.70 7.38
CA PHE A 172 -23.17 -16.66 6.68
C PHE A 172 -21.70 -16.40 7.01
N ARG A 173 -20.96 -17.47 7.28
CA ARG A 173 -19.50 -17.49 7.42
C ARG A 173 -18.87 -18.06 6.16
N VAL A 174 -18.11 -17.24 5.47
CA VAL A 174 -17.45 -17.61 4.22
C VAL A 174 -15.95 -17.60 4.43
N LYS A 175 -15.35 -18.78 4.54
CA LYS A 175 -13.90 -18.93 4.58
C LYS A 175 -13.33 -18.80 3.17
N ALA A 176 -12.35 -17.92 3.01
CA ALA A 176 -11.62 -17.70 1.77
C ALA A 176 -10.11 -17.69 2.04
N SER A 177 -9.32 -17.56 0.99
CA SER A 177 -7.87 -17.37 1.12
C SER A 177 -7.59 -16.01 1.75
N GLY A 178 -6.97 -15.99 2.93
CA GLY A 178 -6.50 -14.79 3.61
C GLY A 178 -7.53 -14.13 4.55
N ALA A 179 -8.79 -14.58 4.56
CA ALA A 179 -9.80 -14.11 5.49
C ALA A 179 -11.06 -14.98 5.55
N GLU A 180 -11.80 -14.85 6.66
CA GLU A 180 -13.21 -15.21 6.77
C GLU A 180 -14.10 -13.96 6.68
N TYR A 181 -15.14 -14.03 5.85
CA TYR A 181 -16.14 -12.98 5.67
C TYR A 181 -17.45 -13.37 6.32
N VAL A 182 -18.07 -12.42 7.02
CA VAL A 182 -19.34 -12.63 7.73
C VAL A 182 -20.41 -11.72 7.14
N LEU A 183 -21.44 -12.31 6.53
CA LEU A 183 -22.49 -11.58 5.81
C LEU A 183 -23.87 -11.91 6.39
N THR A 184 -24.84 -10.99 6.38
CA THR A 184 -26.22 -11.32 6.77
C THR A 184 -26.74 -12.52 5.96
N ALA A 185 -27.40 -13.47 6.60
CA ALA A 185 -27.94 -14.66 5.90
C ALA A 185 -29.15 -14.33 5.01
N GLN A 186 -29.78 -13.17 5.23
CA GLN A 186 -30.87 -12.65 4.44
C GLN A 186 -30.40 -11.50 3.55
N ALA A 187 -31.10 -11.29 2.43
CA ALA A 187 -30.91 -10.13 1.58
C ALA A 187 -31.00 -8.82 2.41
N PRO A 188 -30.15 -7.81 2.15
CA PRO A 188 -29.27 -7.68 1.01
C PRO A 188 -27.86 -8.26 1.21
N TYR A 189 -27.68 -9.28 2.06
CA TYR A 189 -26.40 -9.98 2.30
C TYR A 189 -25.26 -9.02 2.68
N ARG A 190 -25.52 -8.14 3.65
CA ARG A 190 -24.58 -7.09 4.05
C ARG A 190 -23.37 -7.71 4.74
N LEU A 191 -22.18 -7.25 4.38
CA LEU A 191 -20.95 -7.60 5.10
C LEU A 191 -20.98 -6.97 6.49
N LEU A 192 -20.90 -7.80 7.52
CA LEU A 192 -20.93 -7.41 8.94
C LEU A 192 -19.52 -7.39 9.54
N ALA A 193 -18.69 -8.36 9.16
CA ALA A 193 -17.35 -8.49 9.68
C ALA A 193 -16.36 -9.12 8.68
N VAL A 194 -15.08 -8.80 8.86
CA VAL A 194 -13.95 -9.48 8.20
C VAL A 194 -12.96 -9.93 9.25
N ARG A 195 -12.50 -11.18 9.11
CA ARG A 195 -11.51 -11.82 10.00
C ARG A 195 -10.31 -12.26 9.15
N PRO A 196 -9.26 -11.44 8.99
CA PRO A 196 -8.06 -11.83 8.26
C PRO A 196 -7.38 -13.05 8.90
N ASP A 197 -6.79 -13.91 8.09
CA ASP A 197 -6.04 -15.10 8.53
C ASP A 197 -4.71 -14.71 9.21
N GLY A 198 -4.13 -15.62 9.99
CA GLY A 198 -2.70 -15.57 10.39
C GLY A 198 -2.34 -14.75 11.63
N GLN A 199 -3.31 -14.16 12.34
CA GLN A 199 -3.08 -13.43 13.59
C GLN A 199 -4.19 -13.77 14.60
N ALA A 200 -3.94 -13.64 15.91
CA ALA A 200 -4.99 -13.77 16.94
C ALA A 200 -6.17 -12.87 16.53
N ALA A 201 -7.27 -13.52 16.13
CA ALA A 201 -8.13 -13.08 15.02
C ALA A 201 -8.49 -11.59 15.07
N PRO A 202 -7.95 -10.75 14.17
CA PRO A 202 -8.46 -9.40 14.01
C PRO A 202 -9.93 -9.47 13.62
N ARG A 203 -10.81 -8.80 14.36
CA ARG A 203 -12.21 -8.68 13.98
C ARG A 203 -12.49 -7.25 13.55
N PHE A 204 -12.61 -7.05 12.25
CA PHE A 204 -13.15 -5.81 11.72
C PHE A 204 -14.67 -5.86 11.77
N THR A 205 -15.27 -4.86 12.39
CA THR A 205 -16.67 -4.51 12.16
C THR A 205 -16.76 -3.70 10.88
N VAL A 206 -17.81 -3.95 10.08
CA VAL A 206 -17.99 -3.34 8.77
C VAL A 206 -19.26 -2.50 8.75
N ALA A 207 -19.16 -1.30 8.19
CA ALA A 207 -20.30 -0.44 7.92
C ALA A 207 -20.14 0.27 6.57
N PRO A 208 -21.22 0.65 5.87
CA PRO A 208 -21.12 1.53 4.71
C PRO A 208 -20.46 2.87 5.07
N VAL A 209 -19.72 3.46 4.12
CA VAL A 209 -19.21 4.83 4.28
C VAL A 209 -20.36 5.82 4.12
N ALA A 210 -20.73 6.49 5.21
CA ALA A 210 -21.85 7.45 5.22
C ALA A 210 -21.59 8.70 4.36
N ALA A 211 -20.36 9.22 4.35
CA ALA A 211 -19.98 10.43 3.64
C ALA A 211 -18.82 10.15 2.67
N PRO A 212 -19.07 9.52 1.49
CA PRO A 212 -18.02 9.11 0.57
C PRO A 212 -17.16 10.29 0.06
N ALA A 213 -17.72 11.51 -0.03
CA ALA A 213 -16.95 12.71 -0.36
C ALA A 213 -15.78 12.95 0.61
N THR A 214 -15.97 12.70 1.92
CA THR A 214 -14.92 12.88 2.93
C THR A 214 -13.79 11.84 2.80
N LEU A 215 -14.12 10.62 2.36
CA LEU A 215 -13.12 9.59 2.05
C LEU A 215 -12.22 10.06 0.90
N PHE A 216 -12.80 10.55 -0.20
CA PHE A 216 -12.01 11.04 -1.32
C PHE A 216 -11.22 12.33 -0.98
N ALA A 217 -11.78 13.20 -0.12
CA ALA A 217 -11.08 14.39 0.37
C ALA A 217 -9.84 14.05 1.22
N GLU A 218 -9.86 12.94 1.96
CA GLU A 218 -8.70 12.43 2.70
C GLU A 218 -7.72 11.68 1.77
N LEU A 219 -8.24 10.78 0.92
CA LEU A 219 -7.44 9.89 0.09
C LEU A 219 -6.60 10.66 -0.92
N ARG A 220 -7.20 11.63 -1.63
CA ARG A 220 -6.55 12.37 -2.72
C ARG A 220 -5.24 13.07 -2.30
N PRO A 221 -5.20 13.91 -1.23
CA PRO A 221 -3.95 14.56 -0.82
C PRO A 221 -2.90 13.58 -0.30
N ARG A 222 -3.29 12.41 0.23
CA ARG A 222 -2.32 11.38 0.62
C ARG A 222 -1.70 10.72 -0.61
N VAL A 223 -2.51 10.37 -1.61
CA VAL A 223 -2.03 9.85 -2.91
C VAL A 223 -1.10 10.85 -3.60
N ALA A 224 -1.43 12.14 -3.55
CA ALA A 224 -0.58 13.20 -4.12
C ALA A 224 0.83 13.27 -3.49
N ARG A 225 0.99 12.76 -2.26
CA ARG A 225 2.27 12.73 -1.52
C ARG A 225 3.01 11.39 -1.65
N LEU A 226 2.52 10.45 -2.47
CA LEU A 226 3.19 9.16 -2.68
C LEU A 226 4.40 9.26 -3.61
N GLY A 227 4.60 10.34 -4.36
CA GLY A 227 5.79 10.50 -5.20
C GLY A 227 7.09 10.41 -4.39
N GLY A 228 7.98 9.48 -4.74
CA GLY A 228 9.18 9.17 -3.98
C GLY A 228 8.90 8.44 -2.65
N ALA A 229 7.75 7.78 -2.54
CA ALA A 229 7.47 6.87 -1.44
C ALA A 229 8.53 5.77 -1.43
N ALA A 230 9.10 5.49 -0.26
CA ALA A 230 10.19 4.55 -0.14
C ALA A 230 9.69 3.09 -0.21
N ASP A 231 10.54 2.16 -0.64
CA ASP A 231 10.24 0.73 -0.60
C ASP A 231 11.25 0.01 0.32
N PRO A 232 10.84 -0.42 1.53
CA PRO A 232 11.70 -1.20 2.42
C PRO A 232 12.08 -2.59 1.87
N GLY A 233 11.34 -3.11 0.88
CA GLY A 233 11.63 -4.38 0.23
C GLY A 233 12.74 -4.29 -0.82
N LEU A 234 13.11 -3.08 -1.25
CA LEU A 234 14.22 -2.83 -2.17
C LEU A 234 15.46 -2.41 -1.38
N ARG A 235 16.38 -3.36 -1.15
CA ARG A 235 17.60 -3.14 -0.37
C ARG A 235 18.80 -2.98 -1.30
N PHE A 236 19.71 -2.09 -0.92
CA PHE A 236 20.91 -1.79 -1.70
C PHE A 236 22.14 -1.85 -0.83
N THR A 237 23.23 -2.37 -1.38
CA THR A 237 24.58 -2.15 -0.85
C THR A 237 25.14 -0.88 -1.49
N PRO A 238 25.39 0.19 -0.72
CA PRO A 238 26.05 1.38 -1.23
C PRO A 238 27.54 1.11 -1.45
N GLY A 239 28.09 1.69 -2.53
CA GLY A 239 29.53 1.74 -2.79
C GLY A 239 30.19 2.98 -2.21
N THR A 240 31.43 3.25 -2.64
CA THR A 240 32.19 4.42 -2.17
C THR A 240 31.56 5.73 -2.63
N LEU A 241 31.34 6.62 -1.68
CA LEU A 241 30.86 7.98 -1.94
C LEU A 241 31.93 8.80 -2.67
N ALA A 242 31.54 9.50 -3.73
CA ALA A 242 32.41 10.38 -4.49
C ALA A 242 31.84 11.79 -4.59
N PHE A 243 32.72 12.78 -4.61
CA PHE A 243 32.40 14.18 -4.84
C PHE A 243 32.84 14.60 -6.24
N SER A 244 32.02 15.42 -6.91
CA SER A 244 32.37 16.03 -8.18
C SER A 244 31.86 17.46 -8.26
N ASN A 245 32.61 18.32 -8.94
CA ASN A 245 32.31 19.75 -9.09
C ASN A 245 32.04 20.45 -7.75
N CYS A 246 32.81 20.13 -6.71
CA CYS A 246 32.66 20.73 -5.37
C CYS A 246 33.75 21.76 -5.10
N ASP A 247 34.98 21.47 -5.51
CA ASP A 247 36.11 22.36 -5.28
C ASP A 247 35.94 23.67 -6.06
N GLN A 248 36.15 24.80 -5.37
CA GLN A 248 36.00 26.17 -5.86
C GLN A 248 34.66 26.46 -6.57
N ASN A 249 33.63 25.63 -6.38
CA ASN A 249 32.37 25.74 -7.09
C ASN A 249 31.26 26.32 -6.21
N THR A 250 31.02 27.62 -6.36
CA THR A 250 29.92 28.30 -5.66
C THR A 250 28.53 27.97 -6.23
N SER A 251 28.43 27.24 -7.35
CA SER A 251 27.13 26.87 -7.95
C SER A 251 26.55 25.59 -7.36
N GLY A 252 27.38 24.72 -6.80
CA GLY A 252 26.93 23.54 -6.08
C GLY A 252 28.04 22.52 -5.86
N CYS A 253 27.70 21.39 -5.23
CA CYS A 253 28.56 20.24 -5.08
C CYS A 253 27.78 18.97 -5.38
N THR A 254 28.31 18.13 -6.27
CA THR A 254 27.66 16.88 -6.68
C THR A 254 28.19 15.71 -5.88
N VAL A 255 27.26 14.95 -5.33
CA VAL A 255 27.52 13.69 -4.63
C VAL A 255 27.11 12.55 -5.55
N SER A 256 28.01 11.59 -5.74
CA SER A 256 27.77 10.37 -6.52
C SER A 256 27.97 9.13 -5.65
N MET A 257 27.10 8.14 -5.78
CA MET A 257 27.20 6.89 -5.03
C MET A 257 26.81 5.71 -5.93
N PRO A 258 27.73 4.78 -6.22
CA PRO A 258 27.38 3.48 -6.76
C PRO A 258 26.47 2.74 -5.77
N ALA A 259 25.54 1.95 -6.30
CA ALA A 259 24.70 1.08 -5.49
C ALA A 259 24.36 -0.18 -6.27
N THR A 260 24.21 -1.28 -5.53
CA THR A 260 23.78 -2.57 -6.08
C THR A 260 22.57 -3.06 -5.31
N LEU A 261 21.47 -3.33 -6.01
CA LEU A 261 20.28 -3.95 -5.40
C LEU A 261 20.68 -5.33 -4.88
N THR A 262 20.45 -5.60 -3.59
CA THR A 262 20.71 -6.88 -2.92
C THR A 262 19.44 -7.68 -2.71
N GLU A 263 18.31 -7.01 -2.47
CA GLU A 263 17.00 -7.64 -2.36
C GLU A 263 15.94 -6.81 -3.10
N PRO A 264 15.02 -7.47 -3.83
CA PRO A 264 14.99 -8.90 -4.13
C PRO A 264 16.14 -9.33 -5.08
N ALA A 265 16.28 -10.65 -5.30
CA ALA A 265 17.36 -11.23 -6.11
C ALA A 265 17.34 -10.79 -7.59
N SER A 266 16.17 -10.45 -8.11
CA SER A 266 15.97 -9.82 -9.41
C SER A 266 15.38 -8.42 -9.21
N ALA A 267 15.69 -7.47 -10.10
CA ALA A 267 15.08 -6.16 -10.08
C ALA A 267 13.61 -6.26 -10.54
N PRO A 268 12.62 -5.89 -9.71
CA PRO A 268 11.24 -5.82 -10.15
C PRO A 268 11.06 -4.82 -11.30
N GLU A 269 10.06 -5.05 -12.15
CA GLU A 269 9.69 -4.08 -13.17
C GLU A 269 9.35 -2.73 -12.52
N GLY A 270 9.92 -1.65 -13.05
CA GLY A 270 9.72 -0.31 -12.50
C GLY A 270 10.44 -0.03 -11.18
N ALA A 271 11.31 -0.93 -10.70
CA ALA A 271 12.10 -0.67 -9.49
C ALA A 271 12.99 0.57 -9.64
N ARG A 272 13.07 1.37 -8.57
CA ARG A 272 13.84 2.61 -8.53
C ARG A 272 14.66 2.69 -7.27
N ALA A 273 15.79 3.39 -7.37
CA ALA A 273 16.62 3.74 -6.23
C ALA A 273 16.78 5.25 -6.14
N ALA A 274 16.86 5.76 -4.92
CA ALA A 274 17.09 7.17 -4.64
C ALA A 274 18.25 7.38 -3.68
N LEU A 275 19.16 8.25 -4.09
CA LEU A 275 20.23 8.81 -3.28
C LEU A 275 19.67 9.99 -2.49
N ARG A 276 19.95 10.00 -1.19
CA ARG A 276 19.73 11.15 -0.33
C ARG A 276 21.04 11.48 0.34
N ALA A 277 21.55 12.69 0.11
CA ALA A 277 22.81 13.15 0.68
C ALA A 277 22.62 14.45 1.45
N ALA A 278 23.39 14.61 2.51
CA ALA A 278 23.54 15.85 3.27
C ALA A 278 25.03 16.17 3.35
N ILE A 279 25.40 17.43 3.06
CA ILE A 279 26.77 17.93 3.19
C ILE A 279 26.85 18.81 4.43
N SER A 280 27.90 18.66 5.21
CA SER A 280 28.19 19.47 6.40
C SER A 280 29.67 19.85 6.46
N SER A 281 29.97 20.93 7.19
CA SER A 281 31.35 21.32 7.53
C SER A 281 31.40 21.58 9.03
N LYS A 282 32.26 20.83 9.75
CA LYS A 282 32.41 20.93 11.22
C LYS A 282 31.06 20.81 11.97
N GLY A 283 30.18 19.94 11.48
CA GLY A 283 28.84 19.73 12.04
C GLY A 283 27.76 20.69 11.52
N GLU A 284 28.13 21.80 10.89
CA GLU A 284 27.17 22.77 10.34
C GLU A 284 26.62 22.29 8.99
N PRO A 285 25.29 22.28 8.79
CA PRO A 285 24.68 21.81 7.55
C PRO A 285 24.92 22.80 6.40
N LEU A 286 25.54 22.32 5.31
CA LEU A 286 25.71 23.08 4.07
C LEU A 286 24.58 22.82 3.07
N GLY A 287 23.83 21.73 3.23
CA GLY A 287 22.61 21.47 2.45
C GLY A 287 22.35 20.00 2.20
N THR A 288 21.21 19.70 1.57
CA THR A 288 20.79 18.34 1.22
C THR A 288 20.44 18.24 -0.25
N CYS A 289 20.64 17.07 -0.85
CA CYS A 289 20.16 16.78 -2.20
C CYS A 289 19.54 15.39 -2.29
N THR A 290 18.69 15.22 -3.29
CA THR A 290 18.09 13.93 -3.65
C THR A 290 18.22 13.69 -5.15
N GLY A 291 18.50 12.46 -5.53
CA GLY A 291 18.49 12.02 -6.93
C GLY A 291 17.94 10.61 -7.01
N SER A 292 17.23 10.28 -8.08
CA SER A 292 16.63 8.95 -8.28
C SER A 292 16.91 8.43 -9.67
N GLY A 293 16.98 7.12 -9.82
CA GLY A 293 17.10 6.46 -11.12
C GLY A 293 16.45 5.08 -11.12
N PRO A 294 16.09 4.56 -12.31
CA PRO A 294 15.61 3.19 -12.46
C PRO A 294 16.72 2.20 -12.10
N VAL A 295 16.34 1.06 -11.50
CA VAL A 295 17.26 -0.04 -11.24
C VAL A 295 17.37 -0.88 -12.52
N PRO A 296 18.55 -0.96 -13.15
CA PRO A 296 18.74 -1.76 -14.35
C PRO A 296 18.69 -3.27 -14.04
N ALA A 297 18.55 -4.09 -15.08
CA ALA A 297 18.49 -5.55 -14.95
C ALA A 297 19.76 -6.17 -14.32
N ASN A 298 20.93 -5.55 -14.52
CA ASN A 298 22.18 -5.95 -13.86
C ASN A 298 22.31 -5.44 -12.41
N ARG A 299 21.24 -4.82 -11.88
CA ARG A 299 21.06 -4.41 -10.47
C ARG A 299 22.00 -3.33 -9.96
N SER A 300 22.92 -2.84 -10.79
CA SER A 300 23.97 -1.91 -10.39
C SER A 300 23.80 -0.57 -11.10
N LEU A 301 23.82 0.52 -10.34
CA LEU A 301 23.66 1.87 -10.86
C LEU A 301 24.52 2.88 -10.10
N VAL A 302 24.73 4.05 -10.68
CA VAL A 302 25.36 5.18 -10.00
C VAL A 302 24.34 6.29 -9.87
N LEU A 303 24.00 6.61 -8.62
CA LEU A 303 23.09 7.71 -8.31
C LEU A 303 23.88 8.99 -8.10
N ARG A 304 23.30 10.12 -8.50
CA ARG A 304 23.91 11.44 -8.37
C ARG A 304 22.89 12.46 -7.88
N CYS A 305 23.32 13.40 -7.04
CA CYS A 305 22.55 14.60 -6.73
C CYS A 305 23.48 15.78 -6.41
N THR A 306 23.00 17.00 -6.62
CA THR A 306 23.79 18.22 -6.42
C THR A 306 23.18 19.08 -5.32
N VAL A 307 23.99 19.48 -4.35
CA VAL A 307 23.63 20.48 -3.33
C VAL A 307 23.84 21.87 -3.93
N THR A 308 22.77 22.66 -4.02
CA THR A 308 22.77 24.03 -4.57
C THR A 308 22.25 25.06 -3.57
N SER A 309 22.25 24.71 -2.28
CA SER A 309 21.66 25.51 -1.21
C SER A 309 22.34 26.89 -1.07
N LYS A 310 21.65 27.89 -0.52
CA LYS A 310 22.28 29.19 -0.21
C LYS A 310 23.45 29.07 0.77
N LEU A 311 23.37 28.15 1.73
CA LEU A 311 24.41 27.90 2.74
C LEU A 311 25.70 27.41 2.08
N TRP A 312 25.60 26.45 1.15
CA TRP A 312 26.74 25.99 0.37
C TRP A 312 27.44 27.15 -0.35
N ARG A 313 26.67 27.98 -1.07
CA ARG A 313 27.23 29.08 -1.86
C ARG A 313 27.93 30.12 -0.98
N HIS A 314 27.34 30.44 0.17
CA HIS A 314 27.93 31.38 1.12
C HIS A 314 29.22 30.83 1.71
N TRP A 315 29.19 29.57 2.19
CA TRP A 315 30.35 28.89 2.75
C TRP A 315 31.50 28.79 1.73
N MET A 316 31.21 28.40 0.49
CA MET A 316 32.22 28.28 -0.56
C MET A 316 32.85 29.63 -0.90
N ARG A 317 32.07 30.72 -1.00
CA ARG A 317 32.63 32.06 -1.21
C ARG A 317 33.57 32.45 -0.07
N ALA A 318 33.13 32.26 1.18
CA ALA A 318 33.96 32.56 2.34
C ALA A 318 35.26 31.73 2.39
N ALA A 319 35.23 30.49 1.91
CA ALA A 319 36.40 29.62 1.78
C ALA A 319 37.36 30.07 0.67
N LEU A 320 36.84 30.64 -0.42
CA LEU A 320 37.64 31.21 -1.51
C LEU A 320 38.27 32.55 -1.13
N ASP A 321 37.56 33.37 -0.36
CA ASP A 321 38.01 34.72 0.03
C ASP A 321 39.10 34.69 1.11
N LYS A 322 39.23 33.59 1.86
CA LYS A 322 40.17 33.46 2.99
C LYS A 322 41.04 32.21 2.80
N PRO A 323 42.37 32.34 2.68
CA PRO A 323 43.26 31.18 2.61
C PRO A 323 43.12 30.27 3.84
N GLY A 324 43.01 28.96 3.63
CA GLY A 324 42.90 28.00 4.73
C GLY A 324 42.37 26.62 4.31
N SER A 325 42.26 25.72 5.29
CA SER A 325 41.62 24.41 5.11
C SER A 325 40.15 24.47 5.49
N TYR A 326 39.28 24.07 4.55
CA TYR A 326 37.83 24.10 4.69
C TYR A 326 37.26 22.68 4.47
N PRO A 327 37.46 21.75 5.42
CA PRO A 327 36.96 20.39 5.27
C PRO A 327 35.43 20.38 5.26
N TYR A 328 34.87 19.57 4.37
CA TYR A 328 33.46 19.23 4.35
C TYR A 328 33.31 17.72 4.21
N GLU A 329 32.22 17.19 4.72
CA GLU A 329 31.85 15.79 4.68
C GLU A 329 30.45 15.62 4.10
N ALA A 330 30.11 14.42 3.67
CA ALA A 330 28.76 14.09 3.28
C ALA A 330 28.29 12.78 3.90
N LYS A 331 27.05 12.79 4.37
CA LYS A 331 26.32 11.59 4.78
C LYS A 331 25.33 11.27 3.67
N ALA A 332 25.42 10.08 3.13
CA ALA A 332 24.58 9.64 2.01
C ALA A 332 23.97 8.27 2.28
N ARG A 333 22.77 8.06 1.76
CA ARG A 333 22.07 6.77 1.81
C ARG A 333 21.33 6.51 0.50
N VAL A 334 21.24 5.23 0.14
CA VAL A 334 20.37 4.75 -0.95
C VAL A 334 19.14 4.09 -0.36
N ILE A 335 17.98 4.47 -0.87
CA ILE A 335 16.69 3.83 -0.54
C ILE A 335 16.01 3.40 -1.83
N GLY A 336 15.26 2.31 -1.81
CA GLY A 336 14.33 2.01 -2.88
C GLY A 336 13.15 2.97 -2.91
N GLU A 337 12.57 3.19 -4.07
CA GLU A 337 11.32 3.94 -4.25
C GLU A 337 10.25 3.04 -4.86
N ALA A 338 9.06 3.06 -4.26
CA ALA A 338 7.89 2.31 -4.71
C ALA A 338 7.06 3.08 -5.75
N VAL A 339 7.14 4.41 -5.76
CA VAL A 339 6.30 5.26 -6.62
C VAL A 339 7.15 6.39 -7.21
N ASP A 340 7.25 6.44 -8.53
CA ASP A 340 7.81 7.59 -9.24
C ASP A 340 6.89 8.81 -9.08
N VAL A 341 7.47 9.99 -8.91
CA VAL A 341 6.74 11.26 -8.92
C VAL A 341 5.92 11.40 -10.23
N ALA A 342 6.46 10.90 -11.35
CA ALA A 342 5.78 10.92 -12.65
C ALA A 342 4.50 10.06 -12.69
N ASP A 343 4.36 9.06 -11.82
CA ASP A 343 3.19 8.17 -11.77
C ASP A 343 2.04 8.73 -10.91
N VAL A 344 2.32 9.69 -10.04
CA VAL A 344 1.32 10.30 -9.13
C VAL A 344 0.09 10.85 -9.87
N PRO A 345 0.22 11.58 -11.01
CA PRO A 345 -0.94 12.03 -11.78
C PRO A 345 -1.86 10.89 -12.24
N LYS A 346 -1.29 9.73 -12.62
CA LYS A 346 -2.07 8.56 -13.05
C LYS A 346 -2.85 7.95 -11.88
N LEU A 347 -2.23 7.90 -10.69
CA LEU A 347 -2.90 7.47 -9.46
C LEU A 347 -4.04 8.42 -9.09
N LEU A 348 -3.81 9.73 -9.12
CA LEU A 348 -4.82 10.75 -8.84
C LEU A 348 -5.99 10.68 -9.84
N ALA A 349 -5.70 10.51 -11.14
CA ALA A 349 -6.73 10.36 -12.16
C ALA A 349 -7.62 9.13 -11.90
N ARG A 350 -7.06 8.03 -11.35
CA ARG A 350 -7.85 6.86 -10.94
C ARG A 350 -8.80 7.20 -9.80
N VAL A 351 -8.30 7.87 -8.75
CA VAL A 351 -9.11 8.32 -7.61
C VAL A 351 -10.22 9.27 -8.06
N ASP A 352 -9.89 10.24 -8.92
CA ASP A 352 -10.86 11.24 -9.39
C ASP A 352 -11.95 10.64 -10.28
N ARG A 353 -11.62 9.67 -11.14
CA ARG A 353 -12.61 8.90 -11.91
C ARG A 353 -13.56 8.13 -11.00
N GLU A 354 -13.01 7.46 -9.99
CA GLU A 354 -13.83 6.71 -9.04
C GLU A 354 -14.75 7.63 -8.24
N ARG A 355 -14.21 8.74 -7.72
CA ARG A 355 -15.00 9.77 -7.03
C ARG A 355 -16.20 10.20 -7.87
N LYS A 356 -15.99 10.53 -9.14
CA LYS A 356 -17.07 10.94 -10.05
C LYS A 356 -18.13 9.85 -10.20
N ALA A 357 -17.73 8.59 -10.33
CA ALA A 357 -18.65 7.46 -10.43
C ALA A 357 -19.49 7.28 -9.15
N VAL A 358 -18.86 7.32 -7.98
CA VAL A 358 -19.55 7.15 -6.69
C VAL A 358 -20.48 8.32 -6.39
N MET A 359 -20.06 9.57 -6.66
CA MET A 359 -20.92 10.74 -6.43
C MET A 359 -22.12 10.80 -7.37
N LYS A 360 -22.01 10.25 -8.59
CA LYS A 360 -23.16 10.15 -9.51
C LYS A 360 -24.16 9.08 -9.07
N ALA A 361 -23.68 8.00 -8.46
CA ALA A 361 -24.50 6.86 -8.06
C ALA A 361 -25.19 7.04 -6.70
N ALA A 362 -24.71 7.95 -5.84
CA ALA A 362 -25.37 8.28 -4.59
C ALA A 362 -26.73 8.94 -4.90
N PRO A 363 -27.88 8.30 -4.59
CA PRO A 363 -29.16 8.96 -4.72
C PRO A 363 -29.13 10.21 -3.83
N GLY A 364 -29.52 11.36 -4.37
CA GLY A 364 -29.81 12.51 -3.52
C GLY A 364 -30.82 12.07 -2.45
N PRO A 365 -30.80 12.67 -1.24
CA PRO A 365 -31.81 12.36 -0.24
C PRO A 365 -33.18 12.50 -0.91
N THR A 366 -33.89 11.39 -1.00
CA THR A 366 -35.28 11.38 -1.44
C THR A 366 -35.99 12.28 -0.45
N VAL A 367 -36.31 13.50 -0.86
CA VAL A 367 -37.23 14.36 -0.14
C VAL A 367 -38.57 13.62 -0.23
N SER A 368 -38.80 12.72 0.73
CA SER A 368 -40.10 12.11 0.95
C SER A 368 -41.07 13.27 1.14
N GLY A 369 -42.07 13.30 0.25
CA GLY A 369 -43.05 14.36 0.14
C GLY A 369 -43.55 14.84 1.49
N GLU A 370 -43.39 16.14 1.67
CA GLU A 370 -44.11 16.91 2.67
C GLU A 370 -45.61 16.70 2.43
N PRO A 371 -46.39 16.23 3.41
CA PRO A 371 -47.83 16.22 3.28
C PRO A 371 -48.29 17.67 3.21
N SER A 372 -49.02 17.98 2.15
CA SER A 372 -49.74 19.24 1.96
C SER A 372 -50.68 19.48 3.15
N VAL A 373 -50.20 20.23 4.15
CA VAL A 373 -51.02 20.75 5.24
C VAL A 373 -51.62 22.05 4.76
N LYS A 374 -52.95 22.05 4.66
CA LYS A 374 -53.78 23.22 4.39
C LYS A 374 -53.38 24.39 5.29
N ARG A 375 -53.00 25.49 4.64
CA ARG A 375 -52.87 26.83 5.20
C ARG A 375 -54.19 27.23 5.88
N SER A 376 -54.24 27.13 7.20
CA SER A 376 -55.19 27.87 8.05
C SER A 376 -54.55 29.14 8.57
N GLU A 377 -55.42 30.06 8.99
CA GLU A 377 -55.26 31.50 9.07
C GLU A 377 -54.13 32.04 9.97
N ARG A 378 -53.76 33.28 9.65
CA ARG A 378 -52.96 34.20 10.48
C ARG A 378 -53.46 34.23 11.93
N PRO A 379 -52.53 34.50 12.87
CA PRO A 379 -52.64 35.79 13.56
C PRO A 379 -51.31 36.55 13.69
N GLU A 380 -51.46 37.85 13.46
CA GLU A 380 -50.97 39.03 14.20
C GLU A 380 -49.60 39.07 14.92
N ILE A 381 -49.07 40.29 14.90
CA ILE A 381 -47.70 40.76 15.13
C ILE A 381 -47.40 40.97 16.62
N ALA A 382 -46.13 40.80 17.04
CA ALA A 382 -45.53 41.63 18.09
C ALA A 382 -44.00 41.73 17.89
N THR A 383 -43.51 42.93 17.55
CA THR A 383 -42.10 43.32 17.54
C THR A 383 -41.74 43.96 18.89
N SER A 384 -40.67 43.49 19.53
CA SER A 384 -40.08 44.15 20.70
C SER A 384 -38.86 44.97 20.28
N GLN A 385 -38.81 46.21 20.77
CA GLN A 385 -37.71 47.15 20.60
C GLN A 385 -36.58 46.89 21.61
N THR A 386 -35.36 47.23 21.21
CA THR A 386 -34.15 47.21 22.03
C THR A 386 -33.99 48.56 22.78
N PRO A 387 -33.80 48.58 24.11
CA PRO A 387 -33.40 49.80 24.81
C PRO A 387 -31.91 50.10 24.61
N GLY A 388 -31.61 51.38 24.47
CA GLY A 388 -30.27 51.94 24.26
C GLY A 388 -29.31 51.74 25.43
N ALA A 389 -28.04 51.91 25.09
CA ALA A 389 -26.91 52.00 26.01
C ALA A 389 -26.87 53.38 26.70
N PRO A 390 -26.30 53.46 27.92
CA PRO A 390 -25.99 54.72 28.60
C PRO A 390 -24.83 55.49 27.96
#